data_AF-A0A961U4H3-F1
#
_entry.id   AF-A0A961U4H3-F1
#
_cell.length_a   1.000
_cell.length_b   1.000
_cell.length_c   1.000
_cell.angle_alpha   90.00
_cell.angle_beta   90.00
_cell.angle_gamma   90.00
#
_symmetry.space_group_name_H-M   'P 1'
#
loop_
_entity.id
_entity.type
_entity.pdbx_description
1 polymer ?
#
loop_
_entity_poly.entity_id
_entity_poly.type
_entity_poly.pdbx_seq_one_letter_code
_entity_poly.pdbx_strand_id
1 'polypeptide(L)'
;MRQKGDRLRHWVRKLHLWLGLGLGGLLVLLGLTGSILAFYPEIDALLHPEIRVEGSGPPDWDRALATVRAAYPDKGGPWRFEVTDQPGAIPARYYDPPERSGHAFRPMMVWLSPDGGAVLRRDYWGEYAMTFIYDLHYRLLLDETGGKVLGWIGLALLALLLSGLWAWWPRGSWNKALRVKRGAPPQRALRDWHKLTGLSGLAFLLILTVTGIMLELPDESDAALGAIGLPVDHPPHVHEPASEVSAASVIPPSKAIETAITELPGARLAWI
;
A
#
# COMPACT_ATOMS: atom_id res chain seq x y z
N MET A 1 -16.54 -44.66 -7.86
CA MET A 1 -15.88 -43.44 -7.33
C MET A 1 -15.37 -42.47 -8.42
N ARG A 2 -14.88 -42.92 -9.59
CA ARG A 2 -14.42 -42.07 -10.71
C ARG A 2 -15.44 -41.02 -11.21
N GLN A 3 -16.71 -41.39 -11.43
CA GLN A 3 -17.74 -40.46 -11.93
C GLN A 3 -18.04 -39.26 -11.02
N LYS A 4 -17.93 -39.41 -9.69
CA LYS A 4 -18.19 -38.29 -8.74
C LYS A 4 -17.06 -37.25 -8.81
N GLY A 5 -15.81 -37.68 -8.96
CA GLY A 5 -14.65 -36.79 -9.07
C GLY A 5 -14.63 -35.95 -10.35
N ASP A 6 -15.16 -36.48 -11.46
CA ASP A 6 -15.26 -35.74 -12.72
C ASP A 6 -16.38 -34.68 -12.69
N ARG A 7 -17.49 -34.94 -12.00
CA ARG A 7 -18.55 -33.95 -11.77
C ARG A 7 -18.09 -32.80 -10.89
N LEU A 8 -17.37 -33.07 -9.80
CA LEU A 8 -16.83 -32.04 -8.91
C LEU A 8 -15.87 -31.12 -9.66
N ARG A 9 -14.92 -31.68 -10.42
CA ARG A 9 -13.94 -30.89 -11.18
C ARG A 9 -14.60 -30.04 -12.27
N HIS A 10 -15.69 -30.51 -12.86
CA HIS A 10 -16.49 -29.72 -13.82
C HIS A 10 -17.11 -28.49 -13.16
N TRP A 11 -17.71 -28.65 -11.98
CA TRP A 11 -18.29 -27.52 -11.24
C TRP A 11 -17.24 -26.53 -10.76
N VAL A 12 -16.12 -27.00 -10.20
CA VAL A 12 -15.01 -26.13 -9.79
C VAL A 12 -14.50 -25.31 -10.97
N ARG A 13 -14.35 -25.91 -12.16
CA ARG A 13 -13.94 -25.16 -13.37
C ARG A 13 -14.94 -24.09 -13.78
N LYS A 14 -16.25 -24.37 -13.67
CA LYS A 14 -17.29 -23.38 -13.96
C LYS A 14 -17.27 -22.24 -12.95
N LEU A 15 -17.19 -22.55 -11.65
CA LEU A 15 -17.10 -21.55 -10.59
C LEU A 15 -15.83 -20.70 -10.74
N HIS A 16 -14.68 -21.34 -10.94
CA HIS A 16 -13.41 -20.65 -11.18
C HIS A 16 -13.48 -19.73 -12.40
N LEU A 17 -14.13 -20.15 -13.50
CA LEU A 17 -14.30 -19.32 -14.69
C LEU A 17 -15.13 -18.06 -14.38
N TRP A 18 -16.29 -18.20 -13.76
CA TRP A 18 -17.19 -17.07 -13.53
C TRP A 18 -16.70 -16.13 -12.45
N LEU A 19 -16.22 -16.68 -11.32
CA LEU A 19 -15.59 -15.89 -10.27
C LEU A 19 -14.29 -15.24 -10.76
N GLY A 20 -13.46 -15.99 -11.51
CA GLY A 20 -12.23 -15.49 -12.09
C GLY A 20 -12.46 -14.41 -13.15
N LEU A 21 -13.57 -14.44 -13.89
CA LEU A 21 -13.92 -13.37 -14.83
C LEU A 21 -14.33 -12.09 -14.10
N GLY A 22 -15.13 -12.20 -13.03
CA GLY A 22 -15.54 -11.05 -12.22
C GLY A 22 -14.36 -10.47 -11.42
N LEU A 23 -13.73 -11.28 -10.57
CA LEU A 23 -12.62 -10.86 -9.72
C LEU A 23 -11.34 -10.58 -10.51
N GLY A 24 -11.17 -11.19 -11.68
CA GLY A 24 -10.04 -10.89 -12.57
C GLY A 24 -10.09 -9.48 -13.13
N GLY A 25 -11.28 -8.93 -13.41
CA GLY A 25 -11.42 -7.53 -13.81
C GLY A 25 -10.95 -6.58 -12.71
N LEU A 26 -11.33 -6.87 -11.45
CA LEU A 26 -10.83 -6.13 -10.30
C LEU A 26 -9.32 -6.28 -10.12
N LEU A 27 -8.79 -7.51 -10.25
CA LEU A 27 -7.34 -7.75 -10.16
C LEU A 27 -6.57 -6.96 -11.24
N VAL A 28 -7.12 -6.82 -12.45
CA VAL A 28 -6.53 -5.96 -13.49
C VAL A 28 -6.55 -4.50 -13.07
N LEU A 29 -7.66 -4.00 -12.54
CA LEU A 29 -7.74 -2.62 -12.02
C LEU A 29 -6.67 -2.38 -10.95
N LEU A 30 -6.59 -3.26 -9.95
CA LEU A 30 -5.62 -3.17 -8.85
C LEU A 30 -4.19 -3.30 -9.36
N GLY A 31 -3.91 -4.20 -10.30
CA GLY A 31 -2.60 -4.36 -10.90
C GLY A 31 -2.16 -3.12 -11.68
N LEU A 32 -3.06 -2.48 -12.43
CA LEU A 32 -2.78 -1.26 -13.17
C LEU A 32 -2.53 -0.07 -12.23
N THR A 33 -3.41 0.14 -11.25
CA THR A 33 -3.23 1.24 -10.28
C THR A 33 -2.00 1.01 -9.42
N GLY A 34 -1.73 -0.21 -8.97
CA GLY A 34 -0.53 -0.55 -8.21
C GLY A 34 0.76 -0.35 -9.02
N SER A 35 0.74 -0.66 -10.33
CA SER A 35 1.88 -0.40 -11.22
C SER A 35 2.17 1.10 -11.38
N ILE A 36 1.13 1.94 -11.39
CA ILE A 36 1.30 3.40 -11.39
C ILE A 36 1.87 3.86 -10.04
N LEU A 37 1.35 3.34 -8.93
CA LEU A 37 1.78 3.72 -7.58
C LEU A 37 3.21 3.28 -7.23
N ALA A 38 3.75 2.27 -7.92
CA ALA A 38 5.16 1.91 -7.79
C ALA A 38 6.13 3.06 -8.15
N PHE A 39 5.64 4.07 -8.89
CA PHE A 39 6.37 5.28 -9.26
C PHE A 39 5.66 6.53 -8.69
N TYR A 40 5.01 6.39 -7.53
CA TYR A 40 4.20 7.45 -6.95
C TYR A 40 4.94 8.78 -6.82
N PRO A 41 6.13 8.84 -6.19
CA PRO A 41 6.86 10.10 -6.01
C PRO A 41 7.29 10.74 -7.33
N GLU A 42 7.74 9.92 -8.29
CA GLU A 42 8.25 10.40 -9.58
C GLU A 42 7.14 10.97 -10.46
N ILE A 43 5.99 10.30 -10.49
CA ILE A 43 4.83 10.77 -11.24
C ILE A 43 4.25 12.03 -10.58
N ASP A 44 4.13 12.05 -9.25
CA ASP A 44 3.64 13.24 -8.54
C ASP A 44 4.55 14.46 -8.79
N ALA A 45 5.87 14.28 -8.71
CA ALA A 45 6.82 15.33 -9.04
C ALA A 45 6.74 15.77 -10.52
N LEU A 46 6.50 14.85 -11.46
CA LEU A 46 6.31 15.19 -12.88
C LEU A 46 5.04 16.03 -13.11
N LEU A 47 3.96 15.72 -12.41
CA LEU A 47 2.69 16.44 -12.49
C LEU A 47 2.73 17.80 -11.78
N HIS A 48 3.66 17.96 -10.84
CA HIS A 48 3.79 19.16 -10.00
C HIS A 48 5.22 19.73 -10.06
N PRO A 49 5.59 20.47 -11.12
CA PRO A 49 6.94 21.00 -11.30
C PRO A 49 7.39 21.93 -10.17
N GLU A 50 6.47 22.57 -9.44
CA GLU A 50 6.75 23.45 -8.30
C GLU A 50 7.46 22.75 -7.13
N ILE A 51 7.34 21.42 -7.00
CA ILE A 51 8.08 20.64 -5.99
C ILE A 51 9.39 20.06 -6.52
N ARG A 52 9.71 20.23 -7.81
CA ARG A 52 10.96 19.79 -8.43
C ARG A 52 12.05 20.85 -8.25
N VAL A 53 12.49 21.01 -7.02
CA VAL A 53 13.54 21.95 -6.63
C VAL A 53 14.80 21.19 -6.20
N GLU A 54 15.96 21.69 -6.61
CA GLU A 54 17.25 21.15 -6.19
C GLU A 54 17.66 21.77 -4.84
N GLY A 55 18.11 20.93 -3.91
CA GLY A 55 18.65 21.36 -2.62
C GLY A 55 20.17 21.27 -2.56
N SER A 56 20.79 22.18 -1.81
CA SER A 56 22.22 22.09 -1.46
C SER A 56 22.37 21.93 0.06
N GLY A 57 22.82 20.76 0.50
CA GLY A 57 23.07 20.48 1.92
C GLY A 57 21.87 19.84 2.65
N PRO A 58 22.04 19.52 3.95
CA PRO A 58 20.99 18.91 4.76
C PRO A 58 19.85 19.90 5.06
N PRO A 59 18.60 19.43 5.17
CA PRO A 59 17.47 20.27 5.57
C PRO A 59 17.64 20.90 6.97
N ASP A 60 17.16 22.13 7.12
CA ASP A 60 16.99 22.80 8.40
C ASP A 60 15.59 22.47 8.96
N TRP A 61 15.51 21.38 9.75
CA TRP A 61 14.25 20.86 10.29
C TRP A 61 13.57 21.82 11.28
N ASP A 62 14.36 22.61 12.01
CA ASP A 62 13.84 23.61 12.95
C ASP A 62 13.14 24.74 12.17
N ARG A 63 13.77 25.19 11.07
CA ARG A 63 13.15 26.15 10.15
C ARG A 63 11.92 25.57 9.47
N ALA A 64 11.97 24.34 8.99
CA ALA A 64 10.82 23.68 8.37
C ALA A 64 9.60 23.66 9.30
N LEU A 65 9.80 23.31 10.57
CA LEU A 65 8.75 23.34 11.60
C LEU A 65 8.25 24.75 11.88
N ALA A 66 9.15 25.74 11.97
CA ALA A 66 8.76 27.14 12.17
C ALA A 66 7.92 27.65 10.99
N THR A 67 8.30 27.32 9.76
CA THR A 67 7.59 27.71 8.53
C THR A 67 6.18 27.15 8.48
N VAL A 68 5.98 25.85 8.73
CA VAL A 68 4.61 25.27 8.70
C VAL A 68 3.73 25.82 9.83
N ARG A 69 4.29 26.05 11.02
CA ARG A 69 3.54 26.65 12.14
C ARG A 69 3.15 28.11 11.88
N ALA A 70 4.03 28.87 11.24
CA ALA A 70 3.74 30.25 10.86
C ALA A 70 2.73 30.33 9.71
N ALA A 71 2.83 29.44 8.73
CA ALA A 71 1.92 29.38 7.58
C ALA A 71 0.52 28.87 7.95
N TYR A 72 0.42 27.98 8.94
CA TYR A 72 -0.81 27.31 9.34
C TYR A 72 -1.04 27.39 10.87
N PRO A 73 -1.32 28.59 11.41
CA PRO A 73 -1.46 28.80 12.86
C PRO A 73 -2.66 28.08 13.48
N ASP A 74 -3.62 27.67 12.66
CA ASP A 74 -4.80 26.88 13.03
C ASP A 74 -4.53 25.37 13.10
N LYS A 75 -3.33 24.92 12.69
CA LYS A 75 -2.89 23.51 12.70
C LYS A 75 -1.98 23.23 13.90
N GLY A 76 -2.57 23.27 15.10
CA GLY A 76 -1.86 23.15 16.38
C GLY A 76 -1.34 21.76 16.75
N GLY A 77 -1.73 20.72 16.01
CA GLY A 77 -1.29 19.34 16.23
C GLY A 77 0.12 19.00 15.71
N PRO A 78 0.52 17.73 15.78
CA PRO A 78 1.84 17.28 15.33
C PRO A 78 1.95 17.32 13.80
N TRP A 79 3.11 17.79 13.33
CA TRP A 79 3.55 17.66 11.95
C TRP A 79 4.51 16.49 11.82
N ARG A 80 4.44 15.75 10.71
CA ARG A 80 5.40 14.70 10.37
C ARG A 80 6.16 15.06 9.12
N PHE A 81 7.48 15.13 9.19
CA PHE A 81 8.33 15.40 8.04
C PHE A 81 8.90 14.08 7.49
N GLU A 82 8.83 13.93 6.17
CA GLU A 82 9.40 12.80 5.47
C GLU A 82 10.85 13.10 5.11
N VAL A 83 11.77 12.21 5.49
CA VAL A 83 13.19 12.34 5.14
C VAL A 83 13.43 11.61 3.82
N THR A 84 13.71 12.37 2.78
CA THR A 84 13.99 11.86 1.44
C THR A 84 15.49 11.57 1.26
N ASP A 85 15.81 10.55 0.44
CA ASP A 85 17.21 10.18 0.16
C ASP A 85 17.92 11.19 -0.77
N GLN A 86 17.14 12.04 -1.46
CA GLN A 86 17.66 13.07 -2.38
C GLN A 86 17.38 14.47 -1.82
N PRO A 87 18.36 15.41 -1.91
CA PRO A 87 18.12 16.82 -1.60
C PRO A 87 17.05 17.39 -2.53
N GLY A 88 15.99 17.96 -1.95
CA GLY A 88 14.89 18.54 -2.71
C GLY A 88 13.78 19.06 -1.81
N ALA A 89 12.57 19.14 -2.33
CA ALA A 89 11.42 19.56 -1.54
C ALA A 89 11.22 18.63 -0.34
N ILE A 90 10.86 19.20 0.82
CA ILE A 90 10.64 18.47 2.06
C ILE A 90 9.14 18.17 2.19
N PRO A 91 8.70 16.91 2.06
CA PRO A 91 7.30 16.56 2.29
C PRO A 91 6.99 16.56 3.78
N ALA A 92 5.83 17.11 4.14
CA ALA A 92 5.31 17.16 5.49
C ALA A 92 3.83 16.82 5.50
N ARG A 93 3.37 16.21 6.59
CA ARG A 93 1.98 15.77 6.77
C ARG A 93 1.44 16.32 8.07
N TYR A 94 0.23 16.88 8.00
CA TYR A 94 -0.58 17.16 9.18
C TYR A 94 -1.76 16.19 9.20
N TYR A 95 -1.81 15.35 10.22
CA TYR A 95 -2.89 14.39 10.41
C TYR A 95 -4.12 15.09 10.98
N ASP A 96 -5.30 14.65 10.54
CA ASP A 96 -6.60 15.12 11.03
C ASP A 96 -6.79 16.65 10.96
N PRO A 97 -6.63 17.28 9.77
CA PRO A 97 -6.94 18.69 9.61
C PRO A 97 -8.43 18.94 9.93
N PRO A 98 -8.77 20.01 10.69
CA PRO A 98 -10.16 20.31 11.07
C PRO A 98 -11.15 20.36 9.89
N GLU A 99 -10.69 20.79 8.71
CA GLU A 99 -11.47 20.87 7.47
C GLU A 99 -11.92 19.51 6.94
N ARG A 100 -11.32 18.41 7.42
CA ARG A 100 -11.63 17.03 7.03
C ARG A 100 -12.19 16.22 8.19
N SER A 101 -12.64 16.87 9.26
CA SER A 101 -13.30 16.19 10.36
C SER A 101 -14.45 15.30 9.86
N GLY A 102 -14.45 14.02 10.25
CA GLY A 102 -15.47 13.06 9.83
C GLY A 102 -15.14 12.25 8.57
N HIS A 103 -14.02 12.53 7.89
CA HIS A 103 -13.49 11.65 6.84
C HIS A 103 -12.37 10.76 7.37
N ALA A 104 -12.31 9.51 6.90
CA ALA A 104 -11.22 8.59 7.23
C ALA A 104 -9.92 9.00 6.50
N PHE A 105 -8.81 9.11 7.25
CA PHE A 105 -7.45 9.37 6.75
C PHE A 105 -7.37 10.40 5.60
N ARG A 106 -7.58 11.68 5.93
CA ARG A 106 -7.45 12.79 4.97
C ARG A 106 -6.40 13.82 5.41
N PRO A 107 -5.12 13.42 5.56
CA PRO A 107 -4.09 14.36 5.99
C PRO A 107 -3.93 15.51 5.00
N MET A 108 -3.50 16.65 5.54
CA MET A 108 -2.98 17.75 4.73
C MET A 108 -1.52 17.45 4.39
N MET A 109 -1.21 17.50 3.11
CA MET A 109 0.11 17.28 2.55
C MET A 109 0.72 18.64 2.20
N VAL A 110 1.97 18.86 2.64
CA VAL A 110 2.72 20.10 2.40
C VAL A 110 4.08 19.73 1.85
N TRP A 111 4.59 20.50 0.89
CA TRP A 111 5.96 20.38 0.42
C TRP A 111 6.65 21.72 0.65
N LEU A 112 7.78 21.70 1.37
CA LEU A 112 8.58 22.88 1.65
C LEU A 112 9.80 22.95 0.74
N SER A 113 10.40 24.13 0.64
CA SER A 113 11.70 24.33 0.00
C SER A 113 12.78 23.48 0.68
N PRO A 114 13.91 23.18 0.00
CA PRO A 114 14.95 22.32 0.55
C PRO A 114 15.61 22.87 1.82
N ASP A 115 15.57 24.18 2.00
CA ASP A 115 16.05 24.87 3.20
C ASP A 115 14.97 25.01 4.29
N GLY A 116 13.74 24.52 4.05
CA GLY A 116 12.61 24.60 4.96
C GLY A 116 12.00 26.00 5.11
N GLY A 117 12.43 26.99 4.32
CA GLY A 117 12.06 28.40 4.48
C GLY A 117 10.75 28.82 3.81
N ALA A 118 10.22 28.04 2.86
CA ALA A 118 9.02 28.39 2.12
C ALA A 118 8.13 27.16 1.88
N VAL A 119 6.81 27.37 1.88
CA VAL A 119 5.85 26.37 1.40
C VAL A 119 5.77 26.46 -0.13
N LEU A 120 6.08 25.36 -0.81
CA LEU A 120 6.00 25.24 -2.27
C LEU A 120 4.61 24.80 -2.73
N ARG A 121 4.03 23.83 -2.01
CA ARG A 121 2.76 23.20 -2.37
C ARG A 121 2.02 22.72 -1.14
N ARG A 122 0.69 22.73 -1.23
CA ARG A 122 -0.22 22.25 -0.19
C ARG A 122 -1.50 21.68 -0.81
N ASP A 123 -1.78 20.41 -0.52
CA ASP A 123 -2.98 19.70 -0.97
C ASP A 123 -3.57 18.84 0.16
N TYR A 124 -4.81 18.41 0.01
CA TYR A 124 -5.39 17.38 0.87
C TYR A 124 -5.33 16.00 0.20
N TRP A 125 -5.16 14.96 1.00
CA TRP A 125 -5.18 13.58 0.51
C TRP A 125 -6.51 13.23 -0.17
N GLY A 126 -6.42 12.75 -1.41
CA GLY A 126 -7.55 12.40 -2.27
C GLY A 126 -7.91 13.49 -3.29
N GLU A 127 -7.32 14.69 -3.22
CA GLU A 127 -7.63 15.79 -4.14
C GLU A 127 -6.73 15.85 -5.38
N TYR A 128 -5.64 15.11 -5.39
CA TYR A 128 -4.70 15.08 -6.53
C TYR A 128 -4.54 13.66 -7.08
N ALA A 129 -4.11 13.57 -8.34
CA ALA A 129 -4.19 12.35 -9.14
C ALA A 129 -3.60 11.13 -8.42
N MET A 130 -2.44 11.29 -7.80
CA MET A 130 -1.72 10.17 -7.21
C MET A 130 -2.38 9.66 -5.91
N THR A 131 -2.96 10.52 -5.08
CA THR A 131 -3.73 10.08 -3.90
C THR A 131 -5.11 9.56 -4.24
N PHE A 132 -5.74 10.07 -5.30
CA PHE A 132 -6.96 9.47 -5.84
C PHE A 132 -6.70 8.03 -6.32
N ILE A 133 -5.63 7.81 -7.10
CA ILE A 133 -5.24 6.47 -7.56
C ILE A 133 -4.89 5.57 -6.37
N TYR A 134 -4.23 6.11 -5.34
CA TYR A 134 -3.96 5.40 -4.10
C TYR A 134 -5.25 4.93 -3.43
N ASP A 135 -6.22 5.81 -3.21
CA ASP A 135 -7.50 5.45 -2.58
C ASP A 135 -8.31 4.47 -3.42
N LEU A 136 -8.24 4.57 -4.75
CA LEU A 136 -8.84 3.59 -5.65
C LEU A 136 -8.17 2.22 -5.54
N HIS A 137 -6.84 2.17 -5.48
CA HIS A 137 -6.09 0.92 -5.36
C HIS A 137 -6.28 0.25 -3.99
N TYR A 138 -6.17 1.05 -2.94
CA TYR A 138 -6.08 0.57 -1.56
C TYR A 138 -7.47 0.36 -0.94
N ARG A 139 -8.48 1.14 -1.36
CA ARG A 139 -9.81 1.18 -0.72
C ARG A 139 -10.97 1.30 -1.71
N LEU A 140 -10.74 1.18 -3.02
CA LEU A 140 -11.79 1.34 -4.05
C LEU A 140 -12.59 2.66 -3.95
N LEU A 141 -12.01 3.71 -3.35
CA LEU A 141 -12.71 4.97 -3.05
C LEU A 141 -13.90 4.83 -2.08
N LEU A 142 -13.92 3.77 -1.26
CA LEU A 142 -14.99 3.46 -0.28
C LEU A 142 -14.48 3.53 1.17
N ASP A 143 -13.42 4.30 1.41
CA ASP A 143 -12.78 4.46 2.72
C ASP A 143 -12.52 3.10 3.42
N GLU A 144 -12.70 3.02 4.74
CA GLU A 144 -12.43 1.79 5.52
C GLU A 144 -13.27 0.59 5.07
N THR A 145 -14.49 0.82 4.57
CA THR A 145 -15.34 -0.26 4.07
C THR A 145 -14.71 -0.92 2.85
N GLY A 146 -14.12 -0.11 1.96
CA GLY A 146 -13.44 -0.61 0.77
C GLY A 146 -12.24 -1.49 1.08
N GLY A 147 -11.45 -1.13 2.09
CA GLY A 147 -10.32 -1.94 2.57
C GLY A 147 -10.76 -3.33 3.04
N LYS A 148 -11.77 -3.37 3.93
CA LYS A 148 -12.37 -4.64 4.39
C LYS A 148 -12.91 -5.49 3.23
N VAL A 149 -13.61 -4.86 2.28
CA VAL A 149 -14.12 -5.54 1.08
C VAL A 149 -12.97 -6.15 0.27
N LEU A 150 -11.88 -5.39 0.06
CA LEU A 150 -10.69 -5.89 -0.62
C LEU A 150 -10.02 -7.05 0.11
N GLY A 151 -9.96 -7.02 1.44
CA GLY A 151 -9.47 -8.13 2.26
C GLY A 151 -10.26 -9.43 2.03
N TRP A 152 -11.59 -9.37 2.08
CA TRP A 152 -12.45 -10.55 1.79
C TRP A 152 -12.35 -11.01 0.33
N ILE A 153 -12.21 -10.08 -0.61
CA ILE A 153 -11.93 -10.42 -2.01
C ILE A 153 -10.57 -11.11 -2.14
N GLY A 154 -9.56 -10.69 -1.36
CA GLY A 154 -8.27 -11.36 -1.27
C GLY A 154 -8.42 -12.84 -0.90
N LEU A 155 -9.25 -13.17 0.08
CA LEU A 155 -9.54 -14.57 0.44
C LEU A 155 -10.23 -15.33 -0.71
N ALA A 156 -11.15 -14.69 -1.43
CA ALA A 156 -11.77 -15.27 -2.61
C ALA A 156 -10.76 -15.51 -3.75
N LEU A 157 -9.82 -14.58 -3.96
CA LEU A 157 -8.72 -14.71 -4.91
C LEU A 157 -7.75 -15.84 -4.50
N LEU A 158 -7.45 -15.98 -3.21
CA LEU A 158 -6.65 -17.10 -2.70
C LEU A 158 -7.33 -18.44 -2.99
N ALA A 159 -8.63 -18.54 -2.72
CA ALA A 159 -9.42 -19.72 -3.08
C ALA A 159 -9.43 -19.98 -4.60
N LEU A 160 -9.45 -18.92 -5.43
CA LEU A 160 -9.34 -19.04 -6.88
C LEU A 160 -7.97 -19.56 -7.33
N LEU A 161 -6.88 -19.10 -6.74
CA LEU A 161 -5.53 -19.60 -7.04
C LEU A 161 -5.41 -21.09 -6.72
N LEU A 162 -5.83 -21.49 -5.52
CA LEU A 162 -5.78 -22.88 -5.06
C LEU A 162 -6.70 -23.79 -5.89
N SER A 163 -7.94 -23.35 -6.14
CA SER A 163 -8.90 -24.10 -6.96
C SER A 163 -8.47 -24.17 -8.43
N GLY A 164 -7.83 -23.12 -8.95
CA GLY A 164 -7.26 -23.09 -10.30
C GLY A 164 -6.14 -24.10 -10.47
N LEU A 165 -5.18 -24.13 -9.53
CA LEU A 165 -4.09 -25.12 -9.50
C LEU A 165 -4.63 -26.54 -9.44
N TRP A 166 -5.56 -26.81 -8.51
CA TRP A 166 -6.19 -28.12 -8.36
C TRP A 166 -6.98 -28.54 -9.61
N ALA A 167 -7.77 -27.63 -10.17
CA ALA A 167 -8.59 -27.88 -11.36
C ALA A 167 -7.74 -28.10 -12.62
N TRP A 168 -6.58 -27.45 -12.71
CA TRP A 168 -5.61 -27.61 -13.78
C TRP A 168 -4.80 -28.91 -13.66
N TRP A 169 -4.44 -29.33 -12.44
CA TRP A 169 -3.44 -30.36 -12.17
C TRP A 169 -3.46 -31.53 -13.17
N PRO A 170 -2.33 -31.81 -13.85
CA PRO A 170 -2.27 -32.79 -14.93
C PRO A 170 -2.44 -34.22 -14.38
N ARG A 171 -3.27 -35.03 -15.06
CA ARG A 171 -3.45 -36.47 -14.77
C ARG A 171 -2.66 -37.39 -15.72
N GLY A 172 -1.74 -36.81 -16.49
CA GLY A 172 -0.99 -37.50 -17.54
C GLY A 172 0.31 -36.75 -17.83
N SER A 173 0.74 -36.75 -19.09
CA SER A 173 2.02 -36.13 -19.46
C SER A 173 2.04 -34.61 -19.20
N TRP A 174 2.98 -34.18 -18.35
CA TRP A 174 3.28 -32.78 -18.08
C TRP A 174 3.71 -32.03 -19.35
N ASN A 175 4.47 -32.67 -20.24
CA ASN A 175 4.87 -32.09 -21.52
C ASN A 175 3.66 -31.70 -22.38
N LYS A 176 2.60 -32.52 -22.38
CA LYS A 176 1.34 -32.18 -23.07
C LYS A 176 0.56 -31.08 -22.34
N ALA A 177 0.62 -31.07 -21.01
CA ALA A 177 -0.09 -30.09 -20.18
C ALA A 177 0.50 -28.69 -20.27
N LEU A 178 1.83 -28.55 -20.42
CA LEU A 178 2.54 -27.28 -20.52
C LEU A 178 2.69 -26.76 -21.96
N ARG A 179 2.41 -27.59 -22.97
CA ARG A 179 2.54 -27.18 -24.37
C ARG A 179 1.53 -26.10 -24.76
N VAL A 180 2.00 -25.07 -25.46
CA VAL A 180 1.17 -24.11 -26.21
C VAL A 180 0.91 -24.65 -27.62
N LYS A 181 -0.36 -24.69 -28.05
CA LYS A 181 -0.69 -25.05 -29.44
C LYS A 181 -0.59 -23.82 -30.34
N ARG A 182 0.40 -23.77 -31.23
CA ARG A 182 0.48 -22.77 -32.31
C ARG A 182 -0.71 -22.91 -33.28
N GLY A 183 -1.25 -21.79 -33.77
CA GLY A 183 -2.40 -21.78 -34.68
C GLY A 183 -3.70 -22.29 -34.07
N ALA A 184 -3.86 -22.23 -32.74
CA ALA A 184 -5.09 -22.61 -32.07
C ALA A 184 -6.18 -21.54 -32.20
N PRO A 185 -7.47 -21.91 -32.18
CA PRO A 185 -8.56 -20.94 -32.06
C PRO A 185 -8.38 -20.04 -30.83
N PRO A 186 -8.84 -18.77 -30.85
CA PRO A 186 -8.57 -17.79 -29.80
C PRO A 186 -8.91 -18.26 -28.39
N GLN A 187 -10.06 -18.91 -28.20
CA GLN A 187 -10.47 -19.44 -26.90
C GLN A 187 -9.48 -20.47 -26.33
N ARG A 188 -8.91 -21.31 -27.18
CA ARG A 188 -7.90 -22.30 -26.77
C ARG A 188 -6.57 -21.63 -26.48
N ALA A 189 -6.18 -20.63 -27.27
CA ALA A 189 -4.96 -19.86 -27.06
C ALA A 189 -5.02 -19.10 -25.72
N LEU A 190 -6.12 -18.40 -25.43
CA LEU A 190 -6.35 -17.71 -24.15
C LEU A 190 -6.25 -18.66 -22.96
N ARG A 191 -6.87 -19.84 -23.06
CA ARG A 191 -6.77 -20.85 -22.00
C ARG A 191 -5.35 -21.37 -21.80
N ASP A 192 -4.60 -21.59 -22.89
CA ASP A 192 -3.21 -22.02 -22.80
C ASP A 192 -2.33 -20.93 -22.16
N TRP A 193 -2.55 -19.66 -22.52
CA TRP A 193 -1.87 -18.51 -21.89
C TRP A 193 -2.22 -18.35 -20.41
N HIS A 194 -3.51 -18.27 -20.06
CA HIS A 194 -3.98 -18.13 -18.68
C HIS A 194 -3.41 -19.21 -17.76
N LYS A 195 -3.41 -20.46 -18.24
CA LYS A 195 -2.81 -21.60 -17.53
C LYS A 195 -1.32 -21.41 -17.28
N LEU A 196 -0.57 -20.99 -18.31
CA LEU A 196 0.89 -20.87 -18.20
C LEU A 196 1.29 -19.66 -17.36
N THR A 197 0.67 -18.50 -17.58
CA THR A 197 0.94 -17.29 -16.78
C THR A 197 0.51 -17.49 -15.34
N GLY A 198 -0.64 -18.11 -15.10
CA GLY A 198 -1.11 -18.46 -13.77
C GLY A 198 -0.17 -19.42 -13.05
N LEU A 199 0.37 -20.43 -13.75
CA LEU A 199 1.32 -21.37 -13.16
C LEU A 199 2.69 -20.73 -12.90
N SER A 200 3.23 -20.00 -13.86
CA SER A 200 4.55 -19.35 -13.71
C SER A 200 4.53 -18.25 -12.65
N GLY A 201 3.41 -17.53 -12.55
CA GLY A 201 3.20 -16.47 -11.57
C GLY A 201 2.62 -16.94 -10.23
N LEU A 202 2.31 -18.22 -10.06
CA LEU A 202 1.54 -18.70 -8.91
C LEU A 202 2.18 -18.32 -7.57
N ALA A 203 3.48 -18.57 -7.40
CA ALA A 203 4.18 -18.25 -6.15
C ALA A 203 4.11 -16.75 -5.83
N PHE A 204 4.36 -15.92 -6.84
CA PHE A 204 4.28 -14.47 -6.70
C PHE A 204 2.86 -13.98 -6.36
N LEU A 205 1.84 -14.49 -7.07
CA LEU A 205 0.43 -14.17 -6.81
C LEU A 205 -0.02 -14.63 -5.43
N LEU A 206 0.45 -15.80 -4.95
CA LEU A 206 0.15 -16.28 -3.60
C LEU A 206 0.73 -15.33 -2.55
N ILE A 207 1.99 -14.93 -2.70
CA ILE A 207 2.62 -13.96 -1.78
C ILE A 207 1.81 -12.67 -1.77
N LEU A 208 1.58 -12.04 -2.94
CA LEU A 208 0.84 -10.79 -3.03
C LEU A 208 -0.58 -10.89 -2.45
N THR A 209 -1.28 -11.99 -2.71
CA THR A 209 -2.65 -12.19 -2.21
C THR A 209 -2.66 -12.37 -0.70
N VAL A 210 -1.75 -13.19 -0.15
CA VAL A 210 -1.67 -13.43 1.30
C VAL A 210 -1.24 -12.16 2.02
N THR A 211 -0.20 -11.46 1.56
CA THR A 211 0.22 -10.20 2.18
C THR A 211 -0.85 -9.13 2.06
N GLY A 212 -1.57 -9.06 0.95
CA GLY A 212 -2.70 -8.14 0.78
C GLY A 212 -3.85 -8.42 1.77
N ILE A 213 -4.18 -9.70 2.01
CA ILE A 213 -5.15 -10.09 3.04
C ILE A 213 -4.66 -9.64 4.42
N MET A 214 -3.39 -9.88 4.74
CA MET A 214 -2.81 -9.50 6.03
C MET A 214 -2.81 -7.99 6.28
N LEU A 215 -2.63 -7.18 5.22
CA LEU A 215 -2.68 -5.73 5.32
C LEU A 215 -4.09 -5.19 5.60
N GLU A 216 -5.12 -5.76 4.97
CA GLU A 216 -6.50 -5.26 5.10
C GLU A 216 -7.34 -5.95 6.18
N LEU A 217 -6.93 -7.14 6.62
CA LEU A 217 -7.57 -7.92 7.68
C LEU A 217 -6.53 -8.33 8.73
N PRO A 218 -5.89 -7.36 9.43
CA PRO A 218 -4.83 -7.64 10.39
C PRO A 218 -5.33 -8.48 11.57
N ASP A 219 -6.48 -8.14 12.15
CA ASP A 219 -7.04 -8.85 13.31
C ASP A 219 -7.35 -10.33 12.97
N GLU A 220 -7.98 -10.57 11.82
CA GLU A 220 -8.27 -11.93 11.35
C GLU A 220 -6.99 -12.71 11.02
N SER A 221 -5.97 -12.01 10.50
CA SER A 221 -4.68 -12.61 10.17
C SER A 221 -3.90 -12.98 11.42
N ASP A 222 -3.84 -12.09 12.41
CA ASP A 222 -3.23 -12.32 13.71
C ASP A 222 -3.90 -13.49 14.44
N ALA A 223 -5.23 -13.54 14.43
CA ALA A 223 -5.98 -14.66 14.99
C ALA A 223 -5.64 -16.00 14.28
N ALA A 224 -5.53 -15.99 12.96
CA ALA A 224 -5.17 -17.18 12.18
C ALA A 224 -3.74 -17.64 12.44
N LEU A 225 -2.78 -16.70 12.52
CA LEU A 225 -1.37 -16.97 12.82
C LEU A 225 -1.20 -17.51 14.24
N GLY A 226 -1.85 -16.87 15.22
CA GLY A 226 -1.85 -17.32 16.62
C GLY A 226 -2.44 -18.71 16.79
N ALA A 227 -3.51 -19.05 16.05
CA ALA A 227 -4.13 -20.38 16.10
C ALA A 227 -3.20 -21.51 15.63
N ILE A 228 -2.21 -21.22 14.77
CA ILE A 228 -1.19 -22.18 14.31
C ILE A 228 0.15 -22.05 15.04
N GLY A 229 0.20 -21.26 16.13
CA GLY A 229 1.37 -21.09 16.98
C GLY A 229 2.49 -20.24 16.37
N LEU A 230 2.18 -19.42 15.35
CA LEU A 230 3.13 -18.44 14.84
C LEU A 230 3.12 -17.18 15.70
N PRO A 231 4.28 -16.50 15.85
CA PRO A 231 4.37 -15.28 16.62
C PRO A 231 3.54 -14.17 15.98
N VAL A 232 2.86 -13.39 16.82
CA VAL A 232 2.15 -12.18 16.46
C VAL A 232 2.78 -11.06 17.27
N ASP A 233 3.47 -10.16 16.61
CA ASP A 233 4.09 -8.99 17.23
C ASP A 233 3.10 -7.83 17.21
N HIS A 234 2.86 -7.25 18.38
CA HIS A 234 2.09 -6.01 18.47
C HIS A 234 3.04 -4.82 18.62
N PRO A 235 2.77 -3.69 17.93
CA PRO A 235 3.54 -2.49 18.15
C PRO A 235 3.48 -2.11 19.65
N PRO A 236 4.61 -1.66 20.23
CA PRO A 236 4.63 -1.27 21.63
C PRO A 236 3.61 -0.16 21.87
N HIS A 237 2.86 -0.25 22.97
CA HIS A 237 1.97 0.82 23.38
C HIS A 237 2.82 2.06 23.71
N VAL A 238 2.76 3.08 22.85
CA VAL A 238 3.31 4.40 23.17
C VAL A 238 2.38 4.99 24.23
N HIS A 239 2.86 5.09 25.46
CA HIS A 239 2.12 5.81 26.51
C HIS A 239 1.96 7.25 26.07
N GLU A 240 0.72 7.74 25.95
CA GLU A 240 0.49 9.19 25.92
C GLU A 240 1.14 9.78 27.18
N PRO A 241 1.95 10.85 27.05
CA PRO A 241 2.55 11.47 28.21
C PRO A 241 1.43 11.85 29.19
N ALA A 242 1.51 11.33 30.41
CA ALA A 242 0.50 11.47 31.46
C ALA A 242 0.35 12.91 32.00
N SER A 243 0.85 13.92 31.30
CA SER A 243 0.88 15.31 31.73
C SER A 243 0.89 16.25 30.54
N GLU A 244 0.25 17.41 30.70
CA GLU A 244 0.46 18.56 29.83
C GLU A 244 1.96 18.76 29.65
N VAL A 245 2.44 18.58 28.43
CA VAL A 245 3.83 18.84 28.07
C VAL A 245 4.06 20.32 28.36
N SER A 246 4.79 20.62 29.44
CA SER A 246 5.21 21.99 29.76
C SER A 246 5.90 22.58 28.53
N ALA A 247 5.67 23.86 28.22
CA ALA A 247 6.38 24.52 27.13
C ALA A 247 7.92 24.41 27.27
N ALA A 248 8.42 24.21 28.50
CA ALA A 248 9.83 23.97 28.81
C ALA A 248 10.36 22.58 28.40
N SER A 249 9.49 21.62 28.06
CA SER A 249 9.87 20.27 27.62
C SER A 249 9.77 20.06 26.11
N VAL A 250 9.42 21.09 25.33
CA VAL A 250 9.43 21.03 23.86
C VAL A 250 10.87 21.23 23.38
N ILE A 251 11.45 20.20 22.77
CA ILE A 251 12.77 20.27 22.13
C ILE A 251 12.61 20.57 20.64
N PRO A 252 13.58 21.30 20.03
CA PRO A 252 13.59 21.49 18.58
C PRO A 252 13.84 20.16 17.85
N PRO A 253 13.33 19.99 16.61
CA PRO A 253 13.60 18.82 15.77
C PRO A 253 15.08 18.44 15.70
N SER A 254 15.98 19.41 15.54
CA SER A 254 17.44 19.19 15.49
C SER A 254 17.96 18.41 16.70
N LYS A 255 17.56 18.83 17.91
CA LYS A 255 17.94 18.18 19.17
C LYS A 255 17.31 16.79 19.32
N ALA A 256 16.07 16.63 18.87
CA ALA A 256 15.39 15.33 18.89
C ALA A 256 16.12 14.31 18.00
N ILE A 257 16.50 14.73 16.79
CA ILE A 257 17.25 13.93 15.82
C ILE A 257 18.64 13.57 16.36
N GLU A 258 19.38 14.56 16.90
CA GLU A 258 20.71 14.33 17.49
C GLU A 258 20.65 13.30 18.62
N THR A 259 19.67 13.45 19.52
CA THR A 259 19.46 12.50 20.62
C THR A 259 19.13 11.11 20.09
N ALA A 260 18.22 11.00 19.12
CA ALA A 260 17.81 9.72 18.56
C ALA A 260 18.97 8.98 17.85
N ILE A 261 19.79 9.69 17.07
CA ILE A 261 20.96 9.10 16.39
C ILE A 261 22.02 8.66 17.40
N THR A 262 22.18 9.40 18.51
CA THR A 262 23.13 9.07 19.57
C THR A 262 22.70 7.80 20.31
N GLU A 263 21.42 7.67 20.65
CA GLU A 263 20.88 6.49 21.35
C GLU A 263 20.74 5.25 20.44
N LEU A 264 20.55 5.45 19.14
CA LEU A 264 20.38 4.39 18.14
C LEU A 264 21.44 4.49 17.03
N PRO A 265 22.72 4.20 17.34
CA PRO A 265 23.80 4.31 16.36
C PRO A 265 23.58 3.32 15.21
N GLY A 266 23.54 3.84 13.98
CA GLY A 266 23.30 3.07 12.76
C GLY A 266 21.83 3.05 12.29
N ALA A 267 20.91 3.65 13.04
CA ALA A 267 19.55 3.89 12.55
C ALA A 267 19.55 4.92 11.41
N ARG A 268 18.64 4.74 10.44
CA ARG A 268 18.38 5.72 9.37
C ARG A 268 17.18 6.56 9.76
N LEU A 269 17.34 7.89 9.73
CA LEU A 269 16.22 8.81 9.90
C LEU A 269 15.30 8.71 8.68
N ALA A 270 14.02 8.39 8.90
CA ALA A 270 13.02 8.26 7.86
C ALA A 270 11.86 9.26 8.05
N TRP A 271 11.51 9.53 9.31
CA TRP A 271 10.45 10.44 9.70
C TRP A 271 10.90 11.26 10.91
N ILE A 272 10.44 12.50 10.96
CA ILE A 272 10.59 13.41 12.10
C ILE A 272 9.21 13.81 12.58
#